data_AF-A0AAW9YRX0-F1
#
_entry.id   AF-A0AAW9YRX0-F1
#
_cell.length_a   1.000
_cell.length_b   1.000
_cell.length_c   1.000
_cell.angle_alpha   90.00
_cell.angle_beta   90.00
_cell.angle_gamma   90.00
#
_symmetry.space_group_name_H-M   'P 1'
#
loop_
_entity.id
_entity.type
_entity.pdbx_description
1 polymer ?
#
loop_
_entity_poly.entity_id
_entity_poly.type
_entity_poly.pdbx_seq_one_letter_code
_entity_poly.pdbx_strand_id
1 'polypeptide(L)'
;MIKAIIISSFPDTIKLNKSLLFEARNILRSSSTYVLAYQMLKDKALIDSEEYILLGDSGDLNASLVFDNKVVKLPALYTKKGYYNIYLKNQVEYLKQAAKSMWVLSEEDSLDKLSLVSLKSNMDILYWNDYLEVWNKALDDINIQRTTSISTLIKILNSLTVENNSIILVLKKITQNTNFISVEDISSKVGLSSNNRNIVTSSYRGLIKSLAEYKKS
;
A
#
# COMPACT_ATOMS: atom_id res chain seq x y z
N MET A 1 2.83 -54.07 50.59
CA MET A 1 3.46 -52.76 50.86
C MET A 1 4.32 -52.43 49.64
N ILE A 2 3.79 -51.68 48.68
CA ILE A 2 4.45 -51.41 47.38
C ILE A 2 5.19 -50.08 47.50
N LYS A 3 6.53 -50.11 47.33
CA LYS A 3 7.36 -48.90 47.23
C LYS A 3 7.19 -48.30 45.83
N ALA A 4 6.67 -47.07 45.76
CA ALA A 4 6.71 -46.28 44.53
C ALA A 4 8.11 -45.68 44.36
N ILE A 5 8.76 -46.00 43.24
CA ILE A 5 9.99 -45.34 42.79
C ILE A 5 9.54 -44.10 42.01
N ILE A 6 9.83 -42.90 42.54
CA ILE A 6 9.64 -41.66 41.81
C ILE A 6 10.85 -41.48 40.89
N ILE A 7 10.64 -41.65 39.58
CA ILE A 7 11.61 -41.23 38.56
C ILE A 7 11.35 -39.76 38.30
N SER A 8 12.03 -38.88 39.03
CA SER A 8 12.09 -37.46 38.71
C SER A 8 13.37 -37.17 37.93
N SER A 9 13.33 -37.32 36.61
CA SER A 9 14.34 -36.71 35.72
C SER A 9 13.64 -35.72 34.81
N PHE A 10 13.45 -34.49 35.29
CA PHE A 10 13.27 -33.37 34.38
C PHE A 10 14.60 -33.18 33.63
N PRO A 11 14.61 -33.13 32.30
CA PRO A 11 15.87 -32.95 31.57
C PRO A 11 16.46 -31.58 31.93
N ASP A 12 17.80 -31.53 31.99
CA ASP A 12 18.57 -30.33 32.31
C ASP A 12 18.03 -29.13 31.55
N THR A 13 17.74 -28.06 32.31
CA THR A 13 17.24 -26.80 31.78
C THR A 13 18.22 -26.28 30.73
N ILE A 14 17.83 -26.33 29.46
CA ILE A 14 18.54 -25.61 28.39
C ILE A 14 18.58 -24.15 28.84
N LYS A 15 19.77 -23.59 29.08
CA LYS A 15 19.93 -22.18 29.41
C LYS A 15 19.37 -21.36 28.24
N LEU A 16 18.15 -20.84 28.45
CA LEU A 16 17.47 -19.98 27.50
C LEU A 16 18.35 -18.76 27.22
N ASN A 17 18.84 -18.64 25.98
CA ASN A 17 19.56 -17.45 25.55
C ASN A 17 18.57 -16.29 25.46
N LYS A 18 18.47 -15.51 26.54
CA LYS A 18 17.54 -14.38 26.68
C LYS A 18 17.77 -13.32 25.59
N SER A 19 19.00 -13.19 25.07
CA SER A 19 19.32 -12.26 23.99
C SER A 19 18.71 -12.69 22.65
N LEU A 20 18.86 -13.97 22.28
CA LEU A 20 18.28 -14.49 21.03
C LEU A 20 16.74 -14.51 21.08
N LEU A 21 16.15 -14.85 22.23
CA LEU A 21 14.70 -14.79 22.41
C LEU A 21 14.19 -13.34 22.30
N PHE A 22 14.91 -12.39 22.88
CA PHE A 22 14.57 -10.97 22.79
C PHE A 22 14.66 -10.47 21.34
N GLU A 23 15.70 -10.87 20.61
CA GLU A 23 15.89 -10.54 19.20
C GLU A 23 14.80 -11.15 18.30
N ALA A 24 14.52 -12.45 18.42
CA ALA A 24 13.46 -13.13 17.68
C ALA A 24 12.09 -12.49 17.96
N ARG A 25 11.80 -12.14 19.22
CA ARG A 25 10.57 -11.43 19.59
C ARG A 25 10.51 -10.05 18.95
N ASN A 26 11.61 -9.30 18.94
CA ASN A 26 11.63 -7.97 18.32
C ASN A 26 11.41 -8.04 16.80
N ILE A 27 12.04 -9.01 16.12
CA ILE A 27 11.84 -9.24 14.68
C ILE A 27 10.38 -9.55 14.38
N LEU A 28 9.80 -10.54 15.06
CA LEU A 28 8.41 -10.94 14.86
C LEU A 28 7.44 -9.79 15.19
N ARG A 29 7.67 -9.06 16.29
CA ARG A 29 6.85 -7.90 16.68
C ARG A 29 6.90 -6.78 15.65
N SER A 30 8.08 -6.48 15.12
CA SER A 30 8.24 -5.46 14.07
C SER A 30 7.43 -5.84 12.83
N SER A 31 7.53 -7.11 12.39
CA SER A 31 6.84 -7.64 11.22
C SER A 31 5.32 -7.60 11.35
N SER A 32 4.80 -7.88 12.54
CA SER A 32 3.36 -7.87 12.79
C SER A 32 2.78 -6.49 13.06
N THR A 33 3.56 -5.53 13.56
CA THR A 33 3.06 -4.19 13.92
C THR A 33 2.62 -3.40 12.69
N TYR A 34 3.47 -3.28 11.67
CA TYR A 34 3.11 -2.50 10.47
C TYR A 34 2.02 -3.19 9.64
N VAL A 35 1.97 -4.53 9.65
CA VAL A 35 0.89 -5.30 9.00
C VAL A 35 -0.43 -5.00 9.69
N LEU A 36 -0.49 -5.11 11.03
CA LEU A 36 -1.71 -4.82 11.78
C LEU A 36 -2.14 -3.36 11.60
N ALA A 37 -1.21 -2.41 11.68
CA ALA A 37 -1.50 -0.99 11.44
C ALA A 37 -2.11 -0.76 10.06
N TYR A 38 -1.55 -1.41 9.03
CA TYR A 38 -2.07 -1.32 7.67
C TYR A 38 -3.48 -1.88 7.55
N GLN A 39 -3.75 -3.07 8.10
CA GLN A 39 -5.08 -3.67 8.06
C GLN A 39 -6.12 -2.79 8.79
N MET A 40 -5.80 -2.31 9.99
CA MET A 40 -6.68 -1.41 10.73
C MET A 40 -7.02 -0.13 9.94
N LEU A 41 -6.01 0.49 9.30
CA LEU A 41 -6.22 1.68 8.47
C LEU A 41 -7.08 1.35 7.25
N LYS A 42 -6.74 0.27 6.54
CA LYS A 42 -7.45 -0.18 5.33
C LYS A 42 -8.91 -0.47 5.65
N ASP A 43 -9.19 -1.27 6.67
CA ASP A 43 -10.53 -1.64 7.07
C ASP A 43 -11.37 -0.41 7.40
N LYS A 44 -10.83 0.50 8.22
CA LYS A 44 -11.55 1.74 8.54
C LYS A 44 -11.78 2.59 7.29
N ALA A 45 -10.78 2.76 6.44
CA ALA A 45 -10.89 3.57 5.24
C ALA A 45 -11.92 3.01 4.24
N LEU A 46 -12.06 1.69 4.15
CA LEU A 46 -13.05 1.03 3.30
C LEU A 46 -14.46 1.07 3.89
N ILE A 47 -14.60 1.12 5.22
CA ILE A 47 -15.89 1.25 5.90
C ILE A 47 -16.39 2.70 5.87
N ASP A 48 -15.52 3.67 6.19
CA ASP A 48 -15.89 5.08 6.34
C ASP A 48 -16.10 5.80 5.00
N SER A 49 -15.56 5.25 3.90
CA SER A 49 -15.56 5.90 2.59
C SER A 49 -16.49 5.20 1.61
N GLU A 50 -17.68 5.77 1.41
CA GLU A 50 -18.52 5.49 0.23
C GLU A 50 -18.02 6.23 -1.02
N GLU A 51 -16.93 7.02 -0.93
CA GLU A 51 -16.34 7.70 -2.08
C GLU A 51 -15.60 6.69 -2.97
N TYR A 52 -16.05 6.54 -4.21
CA TYR A 52 -15.36 5.75 -5.24
C TYR A 52 -14.98 6.64 -6.42
N ILE A 53 -13.81 6.39 -7.02
CA ILE A 53 -13.57 6.85 -8.38
C ILE A 53 -14.19 5.83 -9.33
N LEU A 54 -14.98 6.34 -10.27
CA LEU A 54 -15.61 5.56 -11.32
C LEU A 54 -14.80 5.71 -12.60
N LEU A 55 -14.26 4.60 -13.12
CA LEU A 55 -13.74 4.52 -14.49
C LEU A 55 -14.83 3.94 -15.40
N GLY A 56 -14.88 4.40 -16.64
CA GLY A 56 -15.96 4.06 -17.57
C GLY A 56 -17.25 4.88 -17.37
N ASP A 57 -17.37 5.59 -16.24
CA ASP A 57 -18.31 6.70 -16.06
C ASP A 57 -17.57 8.02 -16.31
N SER A 58 -17.61 8.50 -17.55
CA SER A 58 -16.99 9.77 -17.95
C SER A 58 -17.86 10.98 -17.60
N GLY A 59 -19.09 10.79 -17.10
CA GLY A 59 -20.04 11.90 -16.90
C GLY A 59 -20.45 12.60 -18.20
N ASP A 60 -20.01 12.10 -19.36
CA ASP A 60 -20.47 12.54 -20.67
C ASP A 60 -21.59 11.62 -21.17
N LEU A 61 -22.38 12.11 -22.12
CA LEU A 61 -23.52 11.37 -22.67
C LEU A 61 -23.09 10.14 -23.48
N ASN A 62 -21.80 10.02 -23.80
CA ASN A 62 -21.25 8.97 -24.67
C ASN A 62 -20.55 7.84 -23.90
N ALA A 63 -20.40 7.92 -22.57
CA ALA A 63 -19.74 6.91 -21.74
C ALA A 63 -20.28 5.49 -22.04
N SER A 64 -21.61 5.34 -22.02
CA SER A 64 -22.32 4.08 -22.28
C SER A 64 -22.27 3.63 -23.75
N LEU A 65 -21.92 4.51 -24.68
CA LEU A 65 -21.68 4.18 -26.08
C LEU A 65 -20.26 3.64 -26.28
N VAL A 66 -19.28 4.19 -25.56
CA VAL A 66 -17.85 3.86 -25.72
C VAL A 66 -17.45 2.67 -24.87
N PHE A 67 -17.94 2.56 -23.64
CA PHE A 67 -17.63 1.46 -22.72
C PHE A 67 -18.76 0.45 -22.67
N ASP A 68 -18.46 -0.79 -22.28
CA ASP A 68 -19.40 -1.92 -22.21
C ASP A 68 -20.44 -1.82 -21.06
N ASN A 69 -20.72 -0.60 -20.58
CA ASN A 69 -21.55 -0.29 -19.41
C ASN A 69 -21.03 -0.85 -18.07
N LYS A 70 -19.83 -1.43 -18.03
CA LYS A 70 -19.18 -1.82 -16.78
C LYS A 70 -18.43 -0.62 -16.20
N VAL A 71 -19.02 -0.01 -15.17
CA VAL A 71 -18.35 1.04 -14.40
C VAL A 71 -17.44 0.38 -13.37
N VAL A 72 -16.14 0.63 -13.49
CA VAL A 72 -15.13 0.13 -12.55
C VAL A 72 -15.04 1.08 -11.36
N LYS A 73 -15.29 0.56 -10.15
CA LYS A 73 -15.24 1.32 -8.89
C LYS A 73 -13.90 1.12 -8.21
N LEU A 74 -13.17 2.21 -7.95
CA LEU A 74 -11.95 2.19 -7.16
C LEU A 74 -12.21 2.84 -5.79
N PRO A 75 -11.86 2.18 -4.68
CA PRO A 75 -12.00 2.77 -3.35
C PRO A 75 -11.18 4.07 -3.23
N ALA A 76 -11.72 5.09 -2.56
CA ALA A 76 -11.02 6.36 -2.36
C ALA A 76 -9.63 6.20 -1.74
N LEU A 77 -9.43 5.19 -0.88
CA LEU A 77 -8.13 4.87 -0.28
C LEU A 77 -7.01 4.75 -1.33
N TYR A 78 -7.29 4.14 -2.48
CA TYR A 78 -6.32 3.87 -3.54
C TYR A 78 -6.35 4.93 -4.65
N THR A 79 -6.57 6.19 -4.27
CA THR A 79 -6.53 7.35 -5.17
C THR A 79 -5.41 8.29 -4.74
N LYS A 80 -4.95 9.17 -5.62
CA LYS A 80 -3.91 10.15 -5.24
C LYS A 80 -4.40 11.07 -4.13
N LYS A 81 -5.68 11.47 -4.15
CA LYS A 81 -6.33 12.21 -3.05
C LYS A 81 -6.35 11.39 -1.77
N GLY A 82 -6.74 10.12 -1.84
CA GLY A 82 -6.78 9.20 -0.71
C GLY A 82 -5.41 8.93 -0.09
N TYR A 83 -4.37 8.85 -0.91
CA TYR A 83 -3.00 8.73 -0.43
C TYR A 83 -2.64 9.87 0.54
N TYR A 84 -2.92 11.13 0.17
CA TYR A 84 -2.61 12.28 1.03
C TYR A 84 -3.59 12.41 2.20
N ASN A 85 -4.89 12.26 1.95
CA ASN A 85 -5.92 12.65 2.91
C ASN A 85 -6.35 11.52 3.86
N ILE A 86 -6.13 10.26 3.46
CA ILE A 86 -6.51 9.08 4.24
C ILE A 86 -5.25 8.36 4.71
N TYR A 87 -4.39 7.92 3.79
CA TYR A 87 -3.23 7.10 4.16
C TYR A 87 -2.17 7.90 4.94
N LEU A 88 -1.53 8.90 4.31
CA LEU A 88 -0.46 9.68 4.94
C LEU A 88 -0.92 10.41 6.21
N LYS A 89 -2.15 10.92 6.21
CA LYS A 89 -2.73 11.61 7.37
C LYS A 89 -2.84 10.71 8.60
N ASN A 90 -3.15 9.42 8.43
CA ASN A 90 -3.46 8.51 9.54
C ASN A 90 -2.36 7.47 9.81
N GLN A 91 -1.39 7.29 8.90
CA GLN A 91 -0.38 6.23 8.96
C GLN A 91 0.34 6.12 10.32
N VAL A 92 0.87 7.23 10.83
CA VAL A 92 1.62 7.24 12.09
C VAL A 92 0.74 6.90 13.28
N GLU A 93 -0.51 7.36 13.27
CA GLU A 93 -1.46 7.11 14.35
C GLU A 93 -1.85 5.63 14.42
N TYR A 94 -2.10 4.99 13.27
CA TYR A 94 -2.34 3.55 13.23
C TYR A 94 -1.13 2.71 13.63
N LEU A 95 0.09 3.15 13.29
CA LEU A 95 1.31 2.49 13.77
C LEU A 95 1.42 2.53 15.29
N LYS A 96 1.09 3.66 15.92
CA LYS A 96 1.05 3.78 17.38
C LYS A 96 -0.04 2.92 18.01
N GLN A 97 -1.23 2.89 17.42
CA GLN A 97 -2.34 2.06 17.89
C GLN A 97 -2.02 0.57 17.79
N ALA A 98 -1.51 0.11 16.65
CA ALA A 98 -1.09 -1.27 16.46
C ALA A 98 0.02 -1.66 17.43
N ALA A 99 1.02 -0.77 17.63
CA ALA A 99 2.02 -0.97 18.66
C ALA A 99 1.35 -1.12 20.03
N LYS A 100 0.51 -0.18 20.48
CA LYS A 100 -0.19 -0.29 21.77
C LYS A 100 -0.98 -1.60 21.92
N SER A 101 -1.71 -2.02 20.90
CA SER A 101 -2.48 -3.29 20.89
C SER A 101 -1.58 -4.52 21.03
N MET A 102 -0.41 -4.51 20.40
CA MET A 102 0.59 -5.57 20.54
C MET A 102 1.29 -5.57 21.92
N TRP A 103 1.28 -4.42 22.58
CA TRP A 103 1.98 -4.17 23.83
C TRP A 103 1.17 -4.44 25.10
N VAL A 104 -0.14 -4.60 24.99
CA VAL A 104 -0.98 -5.16 26.08
C VAL A 104 -0.49 -6.55 26.55
N LEU A 105 0.53 -7.14 25.89
CA LEU A 105 1.16 -8.40 26.23
C LEU A 105 2.55 -8.31 26.92
N SER A 106 3.19 -7.15 27.09
CA SER A 106 4.44 -7.02 27.89
C SER A 106 4.72 -5.55 28.26
N GLU A 107 5.14 -5.31 29.51
CA GLU A 107 5.38 -4.01 30.18
C GLU A 107 6.21 -2.96 29.41
N GLU A 108 6.05 -1.71 29.86
CA GLU A 108 6.52 -0.40 29.38
C GLU A 108 7.93 -0.37 28.71
N ASP A 109 8.12 0.48 27.68
CA ASP A 109 9.38 0.87 26.99
C ASP A 109 9.89 0.21 25.69
N SER A 110 9.15 -0.65 24.98
CA SER A 110 9.53 -1.20 23.66
C SER A 110 9.24 -0.37 22.36
N LEU A 111 8.81 0.91 22.42
CA LEU A 111 8.58 1.73 21.21
C LEU A 111 9.87 2.43 20.80
N ASP A 112 10.78 2.63 21.75
CA ASP A 112 12.11 3.20 21.54
C ASP A 112 13.07 2.25 20.81
N LYS A 113 12.76 0.94 20.74
CA LYS A 113 13.61 -0.08 20.09
C LYS A 113 13.20 -0.41 18.64
N LEU A 114 11.97 -0.10 18.23
CA LEU A 114 11.55 -0.21 16.83
C LEU A 114 11.67 1.17 16.19
N SER A 115 12.51 1.31 15.16
CA SER A 115 12.57 2.61 14.48
C SER A 115 11.24 2.85 13.76
N LEU A 116 10.50 3.87 14.18
CA LEU A 116 9.25 4.30 13.52
C LEU A 116 9.43 4.48 12.01
N VAL A 117 10.64 4.87 11.61
CA VAL A 117 11.08 4.96 10.20
C VAL A 117 10.98 3.62 9.48
N SER A 118 11.47 2.53 10.07
CA SER A 118 11.38 1.18 9.47
C SER A 118 9.95 0.66 9.39
N LEU A 119 9.15 0.87 10.44
CA LEU A 119 7.74 0.47 10.44
C LEU A 119 6.94 1.22 9.38
N LYS A 120 7.19 2.53 9.25
CA LYS A 120 6.59 3.37 8.21
C LYS A 120 6.95 2.86 6.81
N SER A 121 8.23 2.62 6.56
CA SER A 121 8.71 2.14 5.25
C SER A 121 8.09 0.79 4.89
N ASN A 122 7.97 -0.14 5.84
CA ASN A 122 7.36 -1.44 5.59
C ASN A 122 5.84 -1.33 5.36
N MET A 123 5.17 -0.44 6.09
CA MET A 123 3.75 -0.13 5.85
C MET A 123 3.53 0.51 4.47
N ASP A 124 4.44 1.39 4.03
CA ASP A 124 4.39 2.02 2.70
C ASP A 124 4.46 0.97 1.59
N ILE A 125 5.31 -0.05 1.74
CA ILE A 125 5.38 -1.17 0.77
C ILE A 125 4.05 -1.89 0.67
N LEU A 126 3.39 -2.21 1.79
CA LEU A 126 2.07 -2.86 1.77
C LEU A 126 1.03 -1.99 1.06
N TYR A 127 0.96 -0.70 1.39
CA TYR A 127 0.02 0.22 0.77
C TYR A 127 0.22 0.34 -0.74
N TRP A 128 1.47 0.49 -1.21
CA TRP A 128 1.75 0.64 -2.63
C TRP A 128 1.57 -0.64 -3.42
N ASN A 129 1.81 -1.81 -2.83
CA ASN A 129 1.49 -3.08 -3.47
C ASN A 129 -0.01 -3.22 -3.71
N ASP A 130 -0.84 -2.96 -2.69
CA ASP A 130 -2.30 -2.95 -2.85
C ASP A 130 -2.77 -1.87 -3.83
N TYR A 131 -2.14 -0.69 -3.81
CA TYR A 131 -2.42 0.38 -4.77
C TYR A 131 -2.23 -0.12 -6.21
N LEU A 132 -1.08 -0.74 -6.49
CA LEU A 132 -0.78 -1.29 -7.81
C LEU A 132 -1.74 -2.41 -8.20
N GLU A 133 -2.06 -3.32 -7.27
CA GLU A 133 -2.99 -4.42 -7.52
C GLU A 133 -4.39 -3.90 -7.89
N VAL A 134 -4.92 -2.95 -7.11
CA VAL A 134 -6.23 -2.34 -7.36
C VAL A 134 -6.26 -1.63 -8.71
N TRP A 135 -5.21 -0.89 -9.06
CA TRP A 135 -5.14 -0.20 -10.35
C TRP A 135 -4.95 -1.15 -11.53
N ASN A 136 -4.12 -2.19 -11.42
CA ASN A 136 -3.96 -3.20 -12.47
C ASN A 136 -5.29 -3.90 -12.75
N LYS A 137 -5.99 -4.34 -11.70
CA LYS A 137 -7.33 -4.93 -11.83
C LYS A 137 -8.31 -3.97 -12.48
N ALA A 138 -8.29 -2.69 -12.10
CA ALA A 138 -9.17 -1.70 -12.69
C ALA A 138 -8.90 -1.47 -14.18
N LEU A 139 -7.63 -1.50 -14.60
CA LEU A 139 -7.20 -1.39 -16.00
C LEU A 139 -7.56 -2.64 -16.82
N ASP A 140 -7.52 -3.82 -16.22
CA ASP A 140 -7.95 -5.07 -16.85
C ASP A 140 -9.49 -5.13 -17.01
N ASP A 141 -10.21 -4.55 -16.06
CA ASP A 141 -11.68 -4.58 -16.02
C ASP A 141 -12.34 -3.57 -16.96
N ILE A 142 -11.69 -2.43 -17.25
CA ILE A 142 -12.24 -1.40 -18.12
C ILE A 142 -12.13 -1.79 -19.60
N ASN A 143 -13.27 -1.87 -20.28
CA ASN A 143 -13.33 -2.34 -21.66
C ASN A 143 -14.14 -1.40 -22.57
N ILE A 144 -13.60 -1.16 -23.76
CA ILE A 144 -14.33 -0.47 -24.84
C ILE A 144 -15.39 -1.45 -25.38
N GLN A 145 -16.58 -0.92 -25.64
CA GLN A 145 -17.69 -1.68 -26.21
C GLN A 145 -17.28 -2.33 -27.54
N ARG A 146 -17.36 -3.66 -27.59
CA ARG A 146 -17.16 -4.42 -28.82
C ARG A 146 -18.49 -4.47 -29.58
N THR A 147 -18.46 -4.16 -30.87
CA THR A 147 -19.64 -4.18 -31.73
C THR A 147 -19.29 -4.69 -33.12
N THR A 148 -20.20 -5.46 -33.71
CA THR A 148 -20.13 -5.89 -35.13
C THR A 148 -20.94 -4.96 -36.04
N SER A 149 -21.68 -4.01 -35.46
CA SER A 149 -22.48 -3.05 -36.20
C SER A 149 -21.64 -1.86 -36.68
N ILE A 150 -21.54 -1.69 -38.00
CA ILE A 150 -20.87 -0.56 -38.63
C ILE A 150 -21.48 0.78 -38.16
N SER A 151 -22.81 0.84 -37.98
CA SER A 151 -23.48 2.06 -37.53
C SER A 151 -23.10 2.42 -36.08
N THR A 152 -22.91 1.43 -35.21
CA THR A 152 -22.42 1.64 -33.84
C THR A 152 -20.94 2.03 -33.85
N LEU A 153 -20.13 1.41 -34.70
CA LEU A 153 -18.72 1.76 -34.85
C LEU A 153 -18.52 3.22 -35.28
N ILE A 154 -19.32 3.69 -36.25
CA ILE A 154 -19.30 5.10 -36.69
C ILE A 154 -19.69 6.04 -35.53
N LYS A 155 -20.69 5.68 -34.72
CA LYS A 155 -21.08 6.47 -33.53
C LYS A 155 -19.95 6.53 -32.51
N ILE A 156 -19.29 5.41 -32.22
CA ILE A 156 -18.12 5.38 -31.33
C ILE A 156 -17.02 6.27 -31.90
N LEU A 157 -16.66 6.14 -33.18
CA LEU A 157 -15.61 6.95 -33.80
C LEU A 157 -15.94 8.46 -33.77
N ASN A 158 -17.18 8.82 -34.07
CA ASN A 158 -17.64 10.21 -33.98
C ASN A 158 -17.61 10.73 -32.55
N SER A 159 -17.86 9.89 -31.54
CA SER A 159 -17.74 10.31 -30.14
C SER A 159 -16.29 10.66 -29.74
N LEU A 160 -15.30 10.10 -30.45
CA LEU A 160 -13.88 10.38 -30.20
C LEU A 160 -13.40 11.72 -30.77
N THR A 161 -14.12 12.29 -31.75
CA THR A 161 -13.75 13.57 -32.36
C THR A 161 -14.17 14.77 -31.53
N VAL A 162 -15.07 14.57 -30.55
CA VAL A 162 -15.52 15.61 -29.63
C VAL A 162 -14.42 15.95 -28.63
N GLU A 163 -14.28 17.23 -28.31
CA GLU A 163 -13.38 17.68 -27.25
C GLU A 163 -13.76 17.03 -25.91
N ASN A 164 -12.77 16.54 -25.16
CA ASN A 164 -12.97 15.81 -23.90
C ASN A 164 -13.84 14.54 -24.03
N ASN A 165 -13.62 13.73 -25.08
CA ASN A 165 -14.27 12.44 -25.22
C ASN A 165 -14.04 11.49 -24.01
N SER A 166 -14.91 10.48 -23.90
CA SER A 166 -14.95 9.52 -22.79
C SER A 166 -13.61 8.81 -22.54
N ILE A 167 -12.88 8.44 -23.61
CA ILE A 167 -11.58 7.77 -23.50
C ILE A 167 -10.55 8.72 -22.88
N ILE A 168 -10.48 9.96 -23.37
CA ILE A 168 -9.56 10.98 -22.85
C ILE A 168 -9.87 11.29 -21.38
N LEU A 169 -11.14 11.35 -21.00
CA LEU A 169 -11.55 11.57 -19.60
C LEU A 169 -11.09 10.43 -18.68
N VAL A 170 -11.23 9.18 -19.12
CA VAL A 170 -10.70 8.01 -18.39
C VAL A 170 -9.17 8.07 -18.31
N LEU A 171 -8.47 8.35 -19.40
CA LEU A 171 -7.00 8.48 -19.40
C LEU A 171 -6.52 9.61 -18.49
N LYS A 172 -7.23 10.74 -18.43
CA LYS A 172 -6.97 11.82 -17.49
C LYS A 172 -7.13 11.34 -16.05
N LYS A 173 -8.22 10.63 -15.72
CA LYS A 173 -8.45 10.05 -14.39
C LYS A 173 -7.34 9.06 -13.99
N ILE A 174 -6.93 8.18 -14.91
CA ILE A 174 -5.82 7.25 -14.69
C ILE A 174 -4.55 8.03 -14.40
N THR A 175 -4.16 8.94 -15.30
CA THR A 175 -2.92 9.73 -15.16
C THR A 175 -2.90 10.55 -13.88
N GLN A 176 -4.02 11.16 -13.50
CA GLN A 176 -4.13 11.93 -12.25
C GLN A 176 -3.86 11.09 -11.00
N ASN A 177 -4.18 9.80 -11.04
CA ASN A 177 -4.02 8.92 -9.90
C ASN A 177 -2.74 8.08 -9.97
N THR A 178 -2.18 7.77 -11.13
CA THR A 178 -0.96 6.97 -11.25
C THR A 178 0.31 7.82 -11.40
N ASN A 179 0.18 9.10 -11.80
CA ASN A 179 1.31 10.02 -11.87
C ASN A 179 1.62 10.62 -10.50
N PHE A 180 2.44 9.92 -9.73
CA PHE A 180 3.15 10.45 -8.58
C PHE A 180 4.49 11.00 -9.09
N ILE A 181 4.49 12.26 -9.57
CA ILE A 181 5.63 13.16 -9.80
C ILE A 181 7.04 12.48 -9.77
N SER A 182 7.76 12.56 -10.90
CA SER A 182 8.96 11.78 -11.21
C SER A 182 10.16 12.03 -10.29
N VAL A 183 11.14 11.12 -10.37
CA VAL A 183 12.39 11.14 -9.59
C VAL A 183 13.14 12.49 -9.67
N GLU A 184 13.04 13.23 -10.78
CA GLU A 184 13.57 14.59 -10.93
C GLU A 184 12.90 15.66 -10.04
N ASP A 185 11.58 15.57 -9.85
CA ASP A 185 10.83 16.50 -8.99
C ASP A 185 10.98 16.16 -7.49
N ILE A 186 11.32 14.91 -7.20
CA ILE A 186 11.85 14.53 -5.87
C ILE A 186 13.19 15.23 -5.66
N SER A 187 14.07 15.26 -6.67
CA SER A 187 15.41 15.89 -6.60
C SER A 187 15.39 17.42 -6.46
N SER A 188 14.32 18.09 -6.89
CA SER A 188 14.17 19.56 -6.79
C SER A 188 13.51 20.01 -5.48
N LYS A 189 12.62 19.20 -4.88
CA LYS A 189 11.98 19.45 -3.58
C LYS A 189 12.77 18.94 -2.37
N VAL A 190 13.60 17.91 -2.54
CA VAL A 190 14.66 17.59 -1.57
C VAL A 190 15.82 18.54 -1.81
N GLY A 191 15.82 19.67 -1.11
CA GLY A 191 16.90 20.65 -1.24
C GLY A 191 18.28 20.00 -1.13
N LEU A 192 18.95 19.83 -2.27
CA LEU A 192 20.41 19.71 -2.35
C LEU A 192 21.06 21.08 -2.05
N SER A 193 20.51 21.83 -1.09
CA SER A 193 21.28 22.82 -0.35
C SER A 193 22.18 22.04 0.59
N SER A 194 23.34 21.68 0.05
CA SER A 194 24.66 21.28 0.58
C SER A 194 24.86 20.85 2.05
N ASN A 195 24.02 21.16 3.04
CA ASN A 195 24.46 21.20 4.44
C ASN A 195 23.83 20.19 5.42
N ASN A 196 22.91 19.32 5.01
CA ASN A 196 22.41 18.25 5.91
C ASN A 196 22.35 16.89 5.21
N ARG A 197 23.52 16.35 4.90
CA ARG A 197 23.68 14.92 4.67
C ARG A 197 23.69 14.27 6.05
N ASN A 198 22.71 13.42 6.35
CA ASN A 198 22.87 12.11 6.98
C ASN A 198 21.49 11.57 7.41
N ILE A 199 21.33 10.24 7.32
CA ILE A 199 20.28 9.38 7.89
C ILE A 199 19.23 8.84 6.89
N VAL A 200 18.57 9.63 6.04
CA VAL A 200 17.43 9.09 5.24
C VAL A 200 17.82 8.50 3.88
N THR A 201 18.88 8.98 3.24
CA THR A 201 19.26 8.56 1.87
C THR A 201 20.06 7.27 1.79
N SER A 202 20.58 6.76 2.92
CA SER A 202 21.36 5.51 2.96
C SER A 202 20.47 4.27 2.86
N SER A 203 19.31 4.26 3.52
CA SER A 203 18.40 3.09 3.52
C SER A 203 17.77 2.84 2.15
N TYR A 204 17.33 3.89 1.45
CA TYR A 204 16.73 3.75 0.11
C TYR A 204 17.74 3.33 -0.95
N ARG A 205 19.00 3.77 -0.86
CA ARG A 205 20.05 3.31 -1.78
C ARG A 205 20.35 1.83 -1.65
N GLY A 206 20.29 1.28 -0.43
CA GLY A 206 20.49 -0.16 -0.19
C GLY A 206 19.42 -1.02 -0.87
N LEU A 207 18.14 -0.61 -0.75
CA LEU A 207 17.01 -1.33 -1.33
C LEU A 207 16.97 -1.24 -2.86
N ILE A 208 17.30 -0.09 -3.44
CA ILE A 208 17.36 0.06 -4.90
C ILE A 208 18.52 -0.77 -5.49
N LYS A 209 19.65 -0.84 -4.78
CA LYS A 209 20.80 -1.64 -5.20
C LYS A 209 20.49 -3.15 -5.16
N SER A 210 19.86 -3.64 -4.09
CA SER A 210 19.48 -5.06 -4.00
C SER A 210 18.43 -5.45 -5.04
N LEU A 211 17.48 -4.56 -5.35
CA LEU A 211 16.49 -4.77 -6.42
C LEU A 211 17.12 -4.78 -7.82
N ALA A 212 18.15 -3.97 -8.05
CA ALA A 212 18.89 -3.95 -9.32
C ALA A 212 19.79 -5.18 -9.50
N GLU A 213 20.34 -5.71 -8.41
CA GLU A 213 21.15 -6.94 -8.41
C GLU A 213 20.29 -8.20 -8.60
N TYR A 214 19.09 -8.25 -8.03
CA TYR A 214 18.13 -9.34 -8.24
C TYR A 214 17.71 -9.49 -9.71
N LYS A 215 17.63 -8.39 -10.46
CA LYS A 215 17.20 -8.40 -11.87
C LYS A 215 18.32 -8.80 -12.86
N LYS A 216 19.54 -9.01 -12.37
CA LYS A 216 20.71 -9.43 -13.16
C LYS A 216 21.13 -10.88 -12.92
N SER A 217 20.57 -11.54 -11.91
CA SER A 217 20.68 -12.99 -11.70
C SER A 217 19.54 -13.72 -12.39
#